data_AF-A0A4Y8SRM5-F1
#
_entry.id   AF-A0A4Y8SRM5-F1
#
_cell.length_a   1.000
_cell.length_b   1.000
_cell.length_c   1.000
_cell.angle_alpha   90.00
_cell.angle_beta   90.00
_cell.angle_gamma   90.00
#
_symmetry.space_group_name_H-M   'P 1'
#
loop_
_entity.id
_entity.type
_entity.pdbx_description
1 polymer ?
#
loop_
_entity_poly.entity_id
_entity_poly.type
_entity_poly.pdbx_seq_one_letter_code
_entity_poly.pdbx_strand_id
1 'polypeptide(L)'
;MNLSVVASLLARGRQLERLSDGITLLALAYSLTPLLGIALHPLARLLCVALLVIGLAHKYWAIRVALDAELFAQLGASADLPADTEALDRALFELRLKPPHHDPRDWPGRSQAALALLRRQALCLAVQVLLIATLPFTG
;
A
#
# COMPACT_ATOMS: atom_id res chain seq x y z
N MET A 1 -16.49 -14.44 10.96
CA MET A 1 -15.56 -13.31 10.74
C MET A 1 -16.23 -12.32 9.78
N ASN A 2 -16.26 -11.03 10.07
CA ASN A 2 -17.08 -10.07 9.31
C ASN A 2 -16.25 -9.42 8.19
N LEU A 3 -16.43 -9.87 6.94
CA LEU A 3 -15.68 -9.37 5.77
C LEU A 3 -15.87 -7.87 5.57
N SER A 4 -17.05 -7.34 5.89
CA SER A 4 -17.34 -5.90 5.85
C SER A 4 -16.43 -5.08 6.78
N VAL A 5 -16.11 -5.61 7.98
CA VAL A 5 -15.21 -4.96 8.93
C VAL A 5 -13.79 -4.94 8.37
N VAL A 6 -13.32 -6.06 7.81
CA VAL A 6 -12.00 -6.13 7.17
C VAL A 6 -11.91 -5.16 6.00
N ALA A 7 -12.92 -5.11 5.15
CA ALA A 7 -13.00 -4.15 4.04
C ALA A 7 -12.92 -2.70 4.53
N SER A 8 -13.65 -2.37 5.60
CA SER A 8 -13.61 -1.02 6.20
C SER A 8 -12.24 -0.65 6.77
N LEU A 9 -11.49 -1.63 7.31
CA LEU A 9 -10.13 -1.42 7.80
C LEU A 9 -9.16 -1.21 6.65
N LEU A 10 -9.22 -2.03 5.60
CA LEU A 10 -8.40 -1.88 4.39
C LEU A 10 -8.68 -0.54 3.69
N ALA A 11 -9.94 -0.09 3.66
CA ALA A 11 -10.34 1.19 3.12
C ALA A 11 -9.66 2.40 3.81
N ARG A 12 -9.23 2.26 5.08
CA ARG A 12 -8.43 3.28 5.77
C ARG A 12 -7.01 3.40 5.23
N GLY A 13 -6.52 2.41 4.48
CA GLY A 13 -5.25 2.47 3.75
C GLY A 13 -5.12 3.71 2.86
N ARG A 14 -6.23 4.26 2.36
CA ARG A 14 -6.25 5.52 1.59
C ARG A 14 -5.76 6.74 2.39
N GLN A 15 -5.98 6.76 3.71
CA GLN A 15 -5.46 7.84 4.55
C GLN A 15 -3.94 7.77 4.69
N LEU A 16 -3.39 6.55 4.81
CA LEU A 16 -1.94 6.33 4.82
C LEU A 16 -1.31 6.69 3.47
N GLU A 17 -1.98 6.34 2.37
CA GLU A 17 -1.53 6.67 1.02
C GLU A 17 -1.40 8.18 0.84
N ARG A 18 -2.41 8.97 1.22
CA ARG A 18 -2.37 10.44 1.09
C ARG A 18 -1.21 11.07 1.87
N LEU A 19 -0.93 10.56 3.08
CA LEU A 19 0.21 11.04 3.88
C LEU A 19 1.54 10.71 3.22
N SER A 20 1.67 9.49 2.68
CA SER A 20 2.87 9.06 1.96
C SER A 20 3.09 9.86 0.69
N ASP A 21 2.04 10.06 -0.12
CA ASP A 21 2.08 10.88 -1.33
C ASP A 21 2.55 12.31 -0.98
N GLY A 22 2.04 12.89 0.11
CA GLY A 22 2.50 14.18 0.61
C GLY A 22 4.00 14.21 0.92
N ILE A 23 4.50 13.21 1.66
CA ILE A 23 5.94 13.09 2.00
C ILE A 23 6.78 12.89 0.73
N THR A 24 6.32 12.05 -0.19
CA THR A 24 7.01 11.78 -1.45
C THR A 24 7.06 13.02 -2.35
N LEU A 25 5.99 13.80 -2.41
CA LEU A 25 5.96 15.07 -3.13
C LEU A 25 6.90 16.10 -2.52
N LEU A 26 6.96 16.19 -1.18
CA LEU A 26 7.92 17.06 -0.49
C LEU A 26 9.37 16.64 -0.78
N ALA A 27 9.66 15.33 -0.73
CA ALA A 27 10.97 14.80 -1.07
C ALA A 27 11.35 15.09 -2.53
N LEU A 28 10.39 14.97 -3.46
CA LEU A 28 10.58 15.32 -4.86
C LEU A 28 10.89 16.80 -5.03
N ALA A 29 10.08 17.69 -4.43
CA ALA A 29 10.31 19.13 -4.48
C ALA A 29 11.69 19.51 -3.92
N TYR A 30 12.08 18.93 -2.78
CA TYR A 30 13.40 19.17 -2.19
C TYR A 30 14.54 18.65 -3.07
N SER A 31 14.38 17.49 -3.72
CA SER A 31 15.39 16.93 -4.63
C SER A 31 15.64 17.78 -5.88
N LEU A 32 14.71 18.66 -6.26
CA LEU A 32 14.80 19.55 -7.41
C LEU A 32 15.46 20.89 -7.09
N THR A 33 15.74 21.21 -5.82
CA THR A 33 16.40 22.47 -5.42
C THR A 33 17.77 22.75 -6.06
N PRO A 34 18.59 21.75 -6.49
CA PRO A 34 19.83 22.02 -7.25
C PRO A 34 19.58 22.72 -8.58
N LEU A 35 18.41 22.50 -9.21
CA LEU A 35 18.03 23.19 -10.44
C LEU A 35 17.80 24.69 -10.21
N LEU A 36 17.58 25.09 -8.95
CA LEU A 36 17.43 26.48 -8.52
C LEU A 36 18.74 27.08 -7.98
N GLY A 37 19.86 26.35 -8.08
CA GLY A 37 21.18 26.80 -7.59
C GLY A 37 21.44 26.51 -6.11
N ILE A 38 20.56 25.77 -5.42
CA ILE A 38 20.73 25.38 -4.02
C ILE A 38 21.41 24.00 -3.98
N ALA A 39 22.68 23.95 -3.57
CA ALA A 39 23.40 22.69 -3.46
C ALA A 39 22.85 21.82 -2.32
N LEU A 40 22.55 20.54 -2.60
CA LEU A 40 22.27 19.55 -1.54
C LEU A 40 23.55 18.88 -1.06
N HIS A 41 23.63 18.68 0.24
CA HIS A 41 24.60 17.77 0.83
C HIS A 41 24.40 16.33 0.29
N PRO A 42 25.47 15.56 0.03
CA PRO A 42 25.35 14.21 -0.55
C PRO A 42 24.44 13.26 0.24
N LEU A 43 24.47 13.36 1.57
CA LEU A 43 23.59 12.59 2.45
C LEU A 43 22.12 12.95 2.25
N ALA A 44 21.81 14.25 2.13
CA ALA A 44 20.46 14.73 1.87
C ALA A 44 19.92 14.21 0.52
N ARG A 45 20.77 14.18 -0.51
CA ARG A 45 20.43 13.61 -1.83
C ARG A 45 20.13 12.11 -1.73
N LEU A 46 20.93 11.35 -0.98
CA LEU A 46 20.70 9.92 -0.75
C LEU A 46 19.35 9.67 -0.03
N LEU A 47 19.05 10.46 1.01
CA LEU A 47 17.78 10.39 1.72
C LEU A 47 16.58 10.70 0.82
N CYS A 48 16.71 11.67 -0.09
CA CYS A 48 15.66 11.97 -1.08
C CYS A 48 15.38 10.77 -1.99
N VAL A 49 16.42 10.15 -2.54
CA VAL A 49 16.27 8.96 -3.39
C VAL A 49 15.61 7.83 -2.60
N ALA A 50 16.03 7.59 -1.35
CA ALA A 50 15.42 6.60 -0.49
C ALA A 50 13.92 6.89 -0.24
N LEU A 51 13.56 8.14 0.07
CA LEU A 51 12.16 8.56 0.27
C LEU A 51 11.29 8.33 -0.97
N LEU A 52 11.83 8.58 -2.17
CA LEU A 52 11.13 8.33 -3.44
C LEU A 52 10.92 6.84 -3.69
N VAL A 53 11.96 6.01 -3.49
CA VAL A 53 11.87 4.54 -3.65
C VAL A 53 10.88 3.94 -2.66
N ILE A 54 10.92 4.37 -1.40
CA ILE A 54 9.98 3.90 -0.37
C ILE A 54 8.56 4.39 -0.68
N GLY A 55 8.39 5.61 -1.19
CA GLY A 55 7.10 6.12 -1.65
C GLY A 55 6.50 5.28 -2.77
N LEU A 56 7.31 4.87 -3.75
CA LEU A 56 6.87 3.97 -4.81
C LEU A 56 6.49 2.59 -4.27
N ALA A 57 7.29 2.05 -3.35
CA ALA A 57 6.97 0.78 -2.68
C ALA A 57 5.66 0.90 -1.87
N HIS A 58 5.43 2.01 -1.16
CA HIS A 58 4.17 2.29 -0.48
C HIS A 58 3.01 2.29 -1.48
N LYS A 59 3.13 3.03 -2.60
CA LYS A 59 2.11 3.12 -3.65
C LYS A 59 1.68 1.74 -4.14
N TYR A 60 2.64 0.84 -4.38
CA TYR A 60 2.35 -0.55 -4.76
C TYR A 60 1.48 -1.26 -3.72
N TRP A 61 1.82 -1.17 -2.44
CA TRP A 61 1.00 -1.77 -1.38
C TRP A 61 -0.37 -1.11 -1.25
N ALA A 62 -0.47 0.21 -1.39
CA ALA A 62 -1.72 0.96 -1.32
C ALA A 62 -2.73 0.51 -2.39
N ILE A 63 -2.27 0.32 -3.64
CA ILE A 63 -3.09 -0.18 -4.74
C ILE A 63 -3.63 -1.58 -4.41
N ARG A 64 -2.78 -2.48 -3.91
CA ARG A 64 -3.22 -3.83 -3.53
C ARG A 64 -4.22 -3.82 -2.37
N VAL A 65 -3.98 -2.99 -1.36
CA VAL A 65 -4.88 -2.82 -0.21
C VAL A 65 -6.23 -2.25 -0.63
N ALA A 66 -6.26 -1.29 -1.55
CA ALA A 66 -7.50 -0.70 -2.06
C ALA A 66 -8.33 -1.71 -2.87
N LEU A 67 -7.67 -2.48 -3.75
CA LEU A 67 -8.31 -3.56 -4.50
C LEU A 67 -8.91 -4.62 -3.54
N ASP A 68 -8.14 -5.05 -2.54
CA ASP A 68 -8.61 -6.01 -1.54
C ASP A 68 -9.79 -5.43 -0.73
N ALA A 69 -9.78 -4.13 -0.39
CA ALA A 69 -10.88 -3.49 0.31
C ALA A 69 -12.20 -3.57 -0.48
N GLU A 70 -12.14 -3.30 -1.79
CA GLU A 70 -13.31 -3.33 -2.68
C GLU A 70 -13.86 -4.75 -2.86
N LEU A 71 -12.98 -5.72 -3.11
CA LEU A 71 -13.37 -7.13 -3.24
C LEU A 71 -14.02 -7.66 -1.95
N PHE A 72 -13.45 -7.35 -0.79
CA PHE A 72 -13.99 -7.79 0.50
C PHE A 72 -15.31 -7.08 0.84
N ALA A 73 -15.48 -5.82 0.41
CA ALA A 73 -16.74 -5.10 0.60
C ALA A 73 -17.87 -5.75 -0.22
N GLN A 74 -17.60 -6.08 -1.48
CA GLN A 74 -18.56 -6.74 -2.36
C GLN A 74 -18.95 -8.12 -1.81
N LEU A 75 -17.98 -8.92 -1.40
CA LEU A 75 -18.23 -10.27 -0.85
C LEU A 75 -18.86 -10.24 0.54
N GLY A 76 -18.57 -9.21 1.34
CA GLY A 76 -19.21 -9.00 2.63
C GLY A 76 -20.71 -8.67 2.53
N ALA A 77 -21.19 -8.23 1.36
CA ALA A 77 -22.60 -7.98 1.07
C ALA A 77 -23.28 -9.15 0.32
N SER A 78 -22.53 -10.22 0.02
CA SER A 78 -23.05 -11.37 -0.72
C SER A 78 -24.07 -12.18 0.11
N ALA A 79 -25.15 -12.61 -0.56
CA ALA A 79 -26.13 -13.53 0.02
C ALA A 79 -25.68 -15.00 -0.07
N ASP A 80 -24.84 -15.34 -1.06
CA ASP A 80 -24.27 -16.68 -1.29
C ASP A 80 -22.76 -16.57 -1.44
N LEU A 81 -22.09 -16.41 -0.30
CA LEU A 81 -20.64 -16.21 -0.23
C LEU A 81 -19.85 -17.34 -0.91
N PRO A 82 -20.18 -18.64 -0.78
CA PRO A 82 -19.51 -19.71 -1.53
C PRO A 82 -19.55 -19.51 -3.05
N ALA A 83 -20.73 -19.27 -3.62
CA ALA A 83 -20.90 -19.09 -5.06
C ALA A 83 -20.12 -17.87 -5.58
N ASP A 84 -20.20 -16.74 -4.88
CA ASP A 84 -19.47 -15.53 -5.26
C ASP A 84 -17.95 -15.67 -5.07
N THR A 85 -17.50 -16.48 -4.10
CA THR A 85 -16.08 -16.80 -3.92
C THR A 85 -15.54 -17.62 -5.11
N GLU A 86 -16.31 -18.58 -5.60
CA GLU A 86 -15.94 -19.36 -6.80
C GLU A 86 -15.91 -18.49 -8.05
N ALA A 87 -16.90 -17.60 -8.21
CA ALA A 87 -16.94 -16.64 -9.32
C ALA A 87 -15.73 -15.69 -9.30
N LEU A 88 -15.37 -15.17 -8.11
CA LEU A 88 -14.16 -14.36 -7.94
C LEU A 88 -12.90 -15.16 -8.30
N ASP A 89 -12.75 -16.37 -7.77
CA ASP A 89 -11.56 -17.19 -8.00
C ASP A 89 -11.40 -17.54 -9.49
N ARG A 90 -12.51 -17.76 -10.20
CA ARG A 90 -12.52 -17.94 -11.66
C ARG A 90 -12.06 -16.68 -12.39
N ALA A 91 -12.61 -15.52 -12.05
CA ALA A 91 -12.22 -14.25 -12.67
C ALA A 91 -10.73 -13.93 -12.41
N LEU A 92 -10.23 -14.16 -11.20
CA LEU A 92 -8.81 -13.97 -10.86
C LEU A 92 -7.88 -14.92 -11.63
N PHE A 93 -8.35 -16.15 -11.88
CA PHE A 93 -7.62 -17.12 -12.70
C PHE A 93 -7.56 -16.68 -14.17
N GLU A 94 -8.70 -16.25 -14.75
CA GLU A 94 -8.76 -15.74 -16.13
C GLU A 94 -7.87 -14.51 -16.33
N LEU A 95 -7.79 -13.62 -15.33
CA LEU A 95 -6.92 -12.45 -15.32
C LEU A 95 -5.43 -12.78 -15.03
N ARG A 96 -5.08 -14.06 -14.85
CA ARG A 96 -3.73 -14.53 -14.46
C ARG A 96 -3.20 -13.89 -13.15
N LEU A 97 -4.10 -13.43 -12.30
CA LEU A 97 -3.78 -12.86 -10.99
C LEU A 97 -3.67 -13.94 -9.89
N LYS A 98 -4.17 -15.14 -10.16
CA LYS A 98 -4.08 -16.32 -9.28
C LYS A 98 -3.33 -17.46 -9.97
N PRO A 99 -2.35 -18.11 -9.31
CA PRO A 99 -1.73 -19.33 -9.84
C PRO A 99 -2.78 -20.44 -10.02
N PRO A 100 -2.55 -21.40 -10.94
CA PRO A 100 -3.47 -22.51 -11.19
C PRO A 100 -3.67 -23.46 -10.01
N HIS A 101 -2.85 -23.37 -8.96
CA HIS A 101 -3.06 -24.18 -7.76
C HIS A 101 -4.24 -23.65 -6.96
N HIS A 102 -5.21 -24.55 -6.76
CA HIS A 102 -6.30 -24.39 -5.81
C HIS A 102 -5.68 -24.02 -4.46
N ASP A 103 -5.88 -22.77 -4.08
CA ASP A 103 -5.45 -22.24 -2.80
C ASP A 103 -6.64 -22.37 -1.86
N PRO A 104 -6.69 -23.42 -1.01
CA PRO A 104 -7.83 -23.71 -0.14
C PRO A 104 -7.83 -22.76 1.07
N ARG A 105 -7.19 -21.59 0.97
CA ARG A 105 -7.22 -20.59 2.03
C ARG A 105 -8.65 -20.12 2.23
N ASP A 106 -9.22 -20.57 3.34
CA ASP A 106 -10.45 -20.06 3.89
C ASP A 106 -10.36 -18.54 4.07
N TRP A 107 -11.53 -17.89 4.10
CA TRP A 107 -11.67 -16.45 4.31
C TRP A 107 -10.83 -15.86 5.46
N PRO A 108 -10.63 -16.54 6.62
CA PRO A 108 -9.69 -16.11 7.66
C PRO A 108 -8.23 -15.98 7.21
N GLY A 109 -7.74 -16.91 6.39
CA GLY A 109 -6.38 -16.82 5.86
C GLY A 109 -6.23 -15.68 4.85
N ARG A 110 -7.26 -15.48 4.01
CA ARG A 110 -7.29 -14.38 3.03
C ARG A 110 -7.34 -13.01 3.72
N SER A 111 -8.13 -12.86 4.78
CA SER A 111 -8.22 -11.59 5.53
C SER A 111 -6.93 -11.23 6.25
N GLN A 112 -6.25 -12.21 6.86
CA GLN A 112 -4.98 -11.99 7.53
C GLN A 112 -3.89 -11.57 6.54
N ALA A 113 -3.86 -12.17 5.35
CA ALA A 113 -2.94 -11.78 4.29
C ALA A 113 -3.18 -10.32 3.84
N ALA A 114 -4.44 -9.92 3.61
CA ALA A 114 -4.77 -8.55 3.24
C ALA A 114 -4.41 -7.55 4.35
N LEU A 115 -4.68 -7.87 5.61
CA LEU A 115 -4.28 -7.04 6.76
C LEU A 115 -2.75 -6.94 6.91
N ALA A 116 -2.00 -7.98 6.53
CA ALA A 116 -0.54 -7.91 6.49
C ALA A 116 -0.03 -6.92 5.42
N LEU A 117 -0.74 -6.77 4.29
CA LEU A 117 -0.44 -5.74 3.29
C LEU A 117 -0.62 -4.33 3.86
N LEU A 118 -1.73 -4.09 4.58
CA LEU A 118 -1.98 -2.81 5.26
C LEU A 118 -0.89 -2.51 6.30
N ARG A 119 -0.41 -3.52 7.04
CA ARG A 119 0.72 -3.36 7.97
C ARG A 119 2.03 -3.00 7.26
N ARG A 120 2.30 -3.61 6.11
CA ARG A 120 3.48 -3.26 5.27
C ARG A 120 3.38 -1.83 4.74
N GLN A 121 2.20 -1.42 4.31
CA GLN A 121 1.92 -0.03 3.92
C GLN A 121 2.21 0.95 5.07
N ALA A 122 1.72 0.65 6.27
CA ALA A 122 1.98 1.45 7.47
C ALA A 122 3.47 1.48 7.85
N LEU A 123 4.18 0.36 7.70
CA LEU A 123 5.62 0.30 7.94
C LEU A 123 6.39 1.18 6.94
N CYS A 124 6.04 1.13 5.65
CA CYS A 124 6.63 2.03 4.65
C CYS A 124 6.44 3.51 5.03
N LEU A 125 5.23 3.88 5.46
CA LEU A 125 4.96 5.24 5.93
C LEU A 125 5.81 5.60 7.17
N ALA A 126 5.90 4.70 8.16
CA ALA A 126 6.69 4.93 9.36
C ALA A 126 8.17 5.17 9.02
N VAL A 127 8.73 4.40 8.09
CA VAL A 127 10.10 4.63 7.59
C VAL A 127 10.21 5.97 6.87
N GLN A 128 9.25 6.35 6.01
CA GLN A 128 9.27 7.67 5.37
C GLN A 128 9.24 8.82 6.38
N VAL A 129 8.41 8.72 7.42
CA VAL A 129 8.34 9.71 8.50
C VAL A 129 9.67 9.82 9.23
N LEU A 130 10.33 8.70 9.51
CA LEU A 130 11.65 8.70 10.15
C LEU A 130 12.70 9.38 9.26
N LEU A 131 12.72 9.08 7.96
CA LEU A 131 13.70 9.64 7.02
C LEU A 131 13.48 11.13 6.75
N ILE A 132 12.23 11.59 6.62
CA ILE A 132 11.96 13.03 6.45
C ILE A 132 12.27 13.82 7.72
N ALA A 133 12.08 13.21 8.91
CA ALA A 133 12.45 13.83 10.18
C ALA A 133 13.97 13.95 10.38
N THR A 134 14.78 13.09 9.76
CA THR A 134 16.25 13.19 9.83
C THR A 134 16.83 14.17 8.81
N LEU A 135 16.09 14.52 7.77
CA LEU A 135 16.50 15.40 6.68
C LEU A 135 17.11 16.75 7.16
N PRO A 136 16.53 17.47 8.15
CA PRO A 136 17.07 18.76 8.62
C PRO A 136 18.43 18.65 9.30
N PHE A 137 18.81 17.46 9.80
CA PHE A 137 20.09 17.23 10.48
C PHE A 137 21.22 16.84 9.51
N THR A 138 20.96 16.86 8.21
CA THR A 138 21.93 16.46 7.17
C THR A 138 22.69 17.62 6.53
N GLY A 139 22.48 18.85 7.04
CA GLY A 139 23.13 20.09 6.62
C GLY A 139 23.89 20.75 7.74
#